data_AF-A0A5E4IIF4-F1
#
_entry.id   AF-A0A5E4IIF4-F1
#
_cell.length_a   1.000
_cell.length_b   1.000
_cell.length_c   1.000
_cell.angle_alpha   90.00
_cell.angle_beta   90.00
_cell.angle_gamma   90.00
#
_symmetry.space_group_name_H-M   'P 1'
#
loop_
_entity.id
_entity.type
_entity.pdbx_description
1 polymer ?
#
loop_
_entity_poly.entity_id
_entity_poly.type
_entity_poly.pdbx_seq_one_letter_code
_entity_poly.pdbx_strand_id
1 'polypeptide(L)' 'MKSIREYLKRKPGLKGQILDRGELKRVARACGLSPQEARSELRKLGFNLTKNNHGLTMWMKQGD' A
#
# COMPACT_ATOMS: atom_id res chain seq x y z
N MET A 1 -3.91 15.96 -7.30
CA MET A 1 -3.85 14.50 -6.99
C MET A 1 -2.81 14.28 -5.91
N LYS A 2 -3.05 13.41 -4.92
CA LYS A 2 -2.08 13.13 -3.84
C LYS A 2 -1.33 11.84 -4.15
N SER A 3 -0.01 11.88 -4.17
CA SER A 3 0.82 10.68 -4.35
C SER A 3 0.57 9.66 -3.23
N ILE A 4 0.77 8.37 -3.50
CA ILE A 4 0.64 7.31 -2.47
C ILE A 4 1.51 7.61 -1.26
N ARG A 5 2.74 8.10 -1.47
CA ARG A 5 3.65 8.50 -0.38
C ARG A 5 3.03 9.52 0.58
N GLU A 6 2.41 10.57 0.04
CA GLU A 6 1.72 11.61 0.80
C GLU A 6 0.50 11.05 1.55
N TYR A 7 -0.28 10.19 0.89
CA TYR A 7 -1.44 9.56 1.50
C TYR A 7 -1.05 8.65 2.68
N LEU A 8 -0.01 7.84 2.53
CA LEU A 8 0.50 6.96 3.58
C LEU A 8 1.08 7.74 4.76
N LYS A 9 1.81 8.85 4.52
CA LYS A 9 2.29 9.73 5.60
C LYS A 9 1.17 10.29 6.46
N ARG A 10 0.02 10.61 5.87
CA ARG A 10 -1.16 11.15 6.57
C ARG A 10 -2.00 10.06 7.26
N LYS A 11 -1.71 8.78 7.02
CA LYS A 11 -2.39 7.63 7.64
C LYS A 11 -1.40 6.77 8.42
N PRO A 12 -0.99 7.21 9.63
CA PRO A 12 -0.06 6.46 10.47
C PRO A 12 -0.62 5.07 10.87
N GLY A 13 -1.94 4.89 10.87
CA GLY A 13 -2.59 3.59 11.12
C GLY A 13 -2.26 2.50 10.10
N LEU A 14 -1.75 2.87 8.91
CA LEU A 14 -1.30 1.89 7.92
C LEU A 14 0.10 1.34 8.24
N LYS A 15 0.85 1.85 9.23
CA LYS A 15 2.13 1.31 9.78
C LYS A 15 3.03 0.51 8.80
N GLY A 16 3.13 0.92 7.55
CA GLY A 16 3.88 0.17 6.52
C GLY A 16 3.27 -1.18 6.10
N GLN A 17 2.04 -1.50 6.47
CA GLN A 17 1.29 -2.71 6.11
C GLN A 17 -0.04 -2.36 5.42
N ILE A 18 -0.23 -2.83 4.18
CA ILE A 18 -1.43 -2.52 3.38
C ILE A 18 -1.99 -3.82 2.80
N LEU A 19 -3.23 -4.18 3.13
CA LEU A 19 -3.90 -5.35 2.55
C LEU A 19 -4.15 -5.15 1.04
N ASP A 20 -3.72 -6.11 0.21
CA ASP A 20 -3.79 -5.98 -1.26
C ASP A 20 -5.23 -5.95 -1.79
N ARG A 21 -6.12 -6.79 -1.24
CA ARG A 21 -7.52 -6.84 -1.71
C ARG A 21 -8.44 -5.79 -1.09
N GLY A 22 -8.07 -5.22 0.05
CA GLY A 22 -8.92 -4.27 0.80
C GLY A 22 -8.39 -2.85 0.76
N GLU A 23 -7.29 -2.62 1.48
CA GLU A 23 -6.74 -1.29 1.74
C GLU A 23 -6.11 -0.68 0.47
N LEU A 24 -5.43 -1.48 -0.36
CA LEU A 24 -4.82 -1.02 -1.60
C LEU A 24 -5.84 -0.37 -2.54
N LYS A 25 -7.05 -0.94 -2.67
CA LYS A 25 -8.11 -0.38 -3.51
C LYS A 25 -8.55 1.01 -3.03
N ARG A 26 -8.60 1.21 -1.70
CA ARG A 26 -8.91 2.51 -1.09
C ARG A 26 -7.78 3.52 -1.31
N VAL A 27 -6.53 3.08 -1.12
CA VAL A 27 -5.33 3.89 -1.40
C VAL A 27 -5.32 4.34 -2.87
N ALA A 28 -5.52 3.40 -3.80
CA ALA A 28 -5.56 3.66 -5.23
C ALA A 28 -6.63 4.69 -5.57
N ARG A 29 -7.87 4.50 -5.09
CA ARG A 29 -8.98 5.45 -5.30
C ARG A 29 -8.68 6.83 -4.72
N ALA A 30 -8.11 6.92 -3.52
CA ALA A 30 -7.78 8.21 -2.89
C ALA A 30 -6.65 8.96 -3.62
N CYS A 31 -5.76 8.22 -4.28
CA CYS A 31 -4.67 8.77 -5.08
C CYS A 31 -5.04 9.00 -6.55
N GLY A 32 -6.24 8.59 -6.99
CA GLY A 32 -6.65 8.66 -8.40
C GLY A 32 -5.91 7.65 -9.30
N LEU A 33 -5.44 6.55 -8.73
CA LEU A 33 -4.68 5.50 -9.40
C LEU A 33 -5.53 4.25 -9.61
N SER A 34 -5.15 3.46 -10.62
CA SER A 34 -5.59 2.07 -10.76
C SER A 34 -4.93 1.19 -9.69
N PRO A 35 -5.53 0.04 -9.32
CA PRO A 35 -4.90 -0.89 -8.39
C PRO A 35 -3.50 -1.36 -8.83
N GLN A 36 -3.30 -1.57 -10.13
CA GLN A 36 -2.01 -1.97 -10.70
C GLN A 36 -0.95 -0.86 -10.56
N GLU A 37 -1.32 0.38 -10.88
CA GLU A 37 -0.48 1.57 -10.67
C GLU A 37 -0.10 1.72 -9.19
N ALA A 38 -1.07 1.55 -8.30
CA ALA A 38 -0.81 1.61 -6.86
C ALA A 38 0.18 0.54 -6.39
N ARG A 39 0.12 -0.69 -6.93
CA ARG A 39 1.12 -1.74 -6.64
C ARG A 39 2.51 -1.37 -7.15
N SER A 40 2.59 -0.79 -8.35
CA SER A 40 3.85 -0.33 -8.94
C SER A 40 4.49 0.75 -8.07
N GLU A 41 3.70 1.74 -7.63
CA GLU A 41 4.15 2.80 -6.74
C GLU A 41 4.57 2.27 -5.36
N LEU A 42 3.84 1.30 -4.79
CA LEU A 42 4.24 0.65 -3.54
C LEU A 42 5.59 -0.06 -3.67
N ARG A 43 5.85 -0.76 -4.78
CA ARG A 43 7.16 -1.37 -5.05
C ARG A 43 8.27 -0.32 -5.11
N LYS A 44 8.06 0.79 -5.82
CA LYS A 44 9.02 1.91 -5.89
C LYS A 44 9.29 2.54 -4.52
N LEU A 45 8.32 2.50 -3.61
CA LEU A 45 8.45 2.97 -2.23
C LEU A 45 9.09 1.95 -1.27
N GLY A 46 9.52 0.78 -1.77
CA GLY A 46 10.17 -0.27 -1.00
C GLY A 46 9.22 -1.23 -0.29
N PHE A 47 7.94 -1.26 -0.66
CA PHE A 47 7.01 -2.25 -0.12
C PHE A 47 7.16 -3.57 -0.89
N ASN A 48 7.17 -4.66 -0.14
CA ASN A 48 7.19 -6.03 -0.66
C ASN A 48 5.85 -6.71 -0.43
N LEU A 49 5.45 -7.53 -1.40
CA LEU A 49 4.25 -8.35 -1.30
C LEU A 49 4.55 -9.59 -0.47
N THR A 50 3.80 -9.78 0.62
CA THR A 50 3.91 -10.95 1.49
C THR A 50 2.52 -11.51 1.82
N LYS A 51 2.46 -12.67 2.46
CA LYS A 51 1.24 -13.24 3.03
C LYS A 51 1.34 -13.20 4.55
N ASN A 52 0.25 -12.86 5.23
CA ASN A 52 0.18 -13.01 6.68
C ASN A 52 -0.13 -14.45 7.10
N ASN A 53 -0.11 -14.71 8.41
CA ASN A 53 -0.46 -16.00 9.00
C ASN A 53 -1.89 -16.47 8.69
N HIS A 54 -2.76 -15.59 8.19
CA HIS A 54 -4.12 -15.91 7.75
C HIS A 54 -4.21 -16.16 6.23
N GLY A 55 -3.08 -16.21 5.52
CA GLY A 55 -3.02 -16.42 4.07
C GLY A 55 -3.41 -15.21 3.22
N LEU A 56 -3.64 -14.05 3.83
CA LEU A 56 -4.01 -12.82 3.14
C LEU A 56 -2.77 -12.10 2.60
N THR A 57 -2.86 -11.66 1.35
CA THR A 57 -1.82 -10.89 0.69
C THR A 57 -1.77 -9.45 1.21
N MET A 58 -0.59 -9.01 1.61
CA MET A 58 -0.33 -7.66 2.12
C MET A 58 0.99 -7.10 1.60
N TRP A 59 1.04 -5.78 1.45
CA TRP A 59 2.22 -5.01 1.13
C TRP A 59 2.86 -4.54 2.42
N MET A 60 4.11 -4.93 2.66
CA MET A 60 4.86 -4.58 3.86
C MET A 60 6.13 -3.82 3.47
N LYS A 61 6.36 -2.67 4.09
CA LYS A 61 7.66 -1.98 4.03
C LYS A 61 8.53 -2.55 5.17
N GLN A 62 9.60 -3.27 4.82
CA GLN A 62 10.64 -3.59 5.82
C GLN A 62 11.26 -2.26 6.27
N GLY A 63 11.44 -2.10 7.59
CA GLY A 63 11.83 -0.84 8.22
C GLY A 63 13.02 -0.16 7.53
N ASP A 64 12.97 1.17 7.52
CA ASP A 64 14.14 2.04 7.29
C ASP A 64 15.02 2.01 8.55
#